data_AF-A0A0M4RY38-F1
#
_entry.id   AF-A0A0M4RY38-F1
#
_cell.length_a   1.000
_cell.length_b   1.000
_cell.length_c   1.000
_cell.angle_alpha   90.00
_cell.angle_beta   90.00
_cell.angle_gamma   90.00
#
_symmetry.space_group_name_H-M   'P 1'
#
loop_
_entity.id
_entity.type
_entity.pdbx_description
1 polymer ?
#
loop_
_entity_poly.entity_id
_entity_poly.type
_entity_poly.pdbx_seq_one_letter_code
_entity_poly.pdbx_strand_id
1 'polypeptide(L)'
;MSNRIQGTTGLIGLIGDPLKHSRSPHMHNSAFDKLGLDYVYLCFEVPKGELKSGIEALKTFSAKGSNITFPHKQDVLKYLDDISEDAKIIGSVNTIKIDSKTKKITGYNTDGRGFIASLDELNIPFRKQKVVLVGVGGAGRAIAIQLAYEGVGELCIKELNKDLANEVKETINKYISNVKVKILADDEKSLKEELKDACLLVNATPLGMKGRENLCAISGPEVLHKDLFVYDIVYDPRETLLMKYAKEAGCKTTNGINMMIWQGAIAFKIWFDVDMPQDYVRQELFEK
;
A
#
# COMPACT_ATOMS: atom_id res chain seq x y z
N MET A 1 -15.43 19.39 -21.09
CA MET A 1 -15.23 17.92 -21.02
C MET A 1 -16.11 17.32 -22.10
N SER A 2 -15.51 16.87 -23.20
CA SER A 2 -16.23 16.14 -24.25
C SER A 2 -16.85 14.86 -23.67
N ASN A 3 -18.01 14.43 -24.20
CA ASN A 3 -18.73 13.21 -23.84
C ASN A 3 -17.87 11.97 -24.09
N ARG A 4 -16.89 11.72 -23.22
CA ARG A 4 -15.99 10.56 -23.27
C ARG A 4 -16.73 9.26 -22.98
N ILE A 5 -17.68 9.32 -22.03
CA ILE A 5 -18.41 8.13 -21.58
C ILE A 5 -19.52 7.83 -22.60
N GLN A 6 -19.46 6.63 -23.17
CA GLN A 6 -20.40 6.09 -24.16
C GLN A 6 -20.94 4.74 -23.69
N GLY A 7 -21.87 4.14 -24.45
CA GLY A 7 -22.39 2.80 -24.16
C GLY A 7 -21.34 1.68 -24.23
N THR A 8 -20.16 1.96 -24.79
CA THR A 8 -19.02 1.04 -24.89
C THR A 8 -18.08 1.10 -23.68
N THR A 9 -18.19 2.15 -22.85
CA THR A 9 -17.23 2.43 -21.79
C THR A 9 -17.25 1.35 -20.71
N GLY A 10 -16.10 0.74 -20.47
CA GLY A 10 -15.93 -0.31 -19.46
C GLY A 10 -15.82 0.24 -18.03
N LEU A 11 -15.96 -0.64 -17.04
CA LEU A 11 -15.94 -0.27 -15.63
C LEU A 11 -14.75 -0.93 -14.87
N ILE A 12 -14.08 -0.12 -14.05
CA ILE A 12 -13.24 -0.56 -12.94
C ILE A 12 -13.83 0.04 -11.64
N GLY A 13 -13.88 -0.76 -10.57
CA GLY A 13 -14.39 -0.33 -9.27
C GLY A 13 -13.33 0.01 -8.22
N LEU A 14 -13.78 0.63 -7.14
CA LEU A 14 -13.18 0.58 -5.81
C LEU A 14 -14.28 0.21 -4.81
N ILE A 15 -14.11 -0.92 -4.12
CA ILE A 15 -15.01 -1.36 -3.05
C ILE A 15 -14.35 -1.10 -1.69
N GLY A 16 -15.09 -0.48 -0.77
CA GLY A 16 -14.65 -0.13 0.57
C GLY A 16 -15.69 0.72 1.29
N ASP A 17 -15.43 1.10 2.53
CA ASP A 17 -16.30 2.00 3.29
C ASP A 17 -15.53 2.64 4.48
N PRO A 18 -15.42 3.98 4.56
CA PRO A 18 -15.88 5.00 3.62
C PRO A 18 -14.90 5.24 2.45
N LEU A 19 -15.37 5.82 1.34
CA LEU A 19 -14.55 6.04 0.13
C LEU A 19 -14.47 7.49 -0.37
N LYS A 20 -15.23 8.43 0.20
CA LYS A 20 -15.37 9.82 -0.30
C LYS A 20 -14.07 10.58 -0.49
N HIS A 21 -13.02 10.23 0.24
CA HIS A 21 -11.71 10.88 0.18
C HIS A 21 -10.69 10.14 -0.68
N SER A 22 -11.09 9.06 -1.36
CA SER A 22 -10.20 8.29 -2.21
C SER A 22 -9.74 9.13 -3.41
N ARG A 23 -8.42 9.16 -3.64
CA ARG A 23 -7.82 9.76 -4.83
C ARG A 23 -7.74 8.79 -6.01
N SER A 24 -8.00 7.49 -5.81
CA SER A 24 -7.89 6.47 -6.84
C SER A 24 -8.77 6.74 -8.08
N PRO A 25 -10.03 7.24 -7.97
CA PRO A 25 -10.80 7.60 -9.14
C PRO A 25 -10.12 8.66 -10.01
N HIS A 26 -9.56 9.72 -9.41
CA HIS A 26 -8.86 10.75 -10.18
C HIS A 26 -7.59 10.18 -10.84
N MET A 27 -6.84 9.36 -10.10
CA MET A 27 -5.63 8.69 -10.59
C MET A 27 -5.90 7.83 -11.84
N HIS A 28 -6.85 6.89 -11.74
CA HIS A 28 -7.11 5.94 -12.81
C HIS A 28 -7.84 6.58 -14.00
N ASN A 29 -8.81 7.46 -13.77
CA ASN A 29 -9.49 8.16 -14.88
C ASN A 29 -8.52 9.05 -15.66
N SER A 30 -7.60 9.75 -14.98
CA SER A 30 -6.55 10.54 -15.67
C SER A 30 -5.64 9.65 -16.52
N ALA A 31 -5.29 8.45 -16.03
CA ALA A 31 -4.52 7.48 -16.81
C ALA A 31 -5.31 6.96 -18.03
N PHE A 32 -6.60 6.66 -17.86
CA PHE A 32 -7.45 6.23 -18.98
C PHE A 32 -7.62 7.31 -20.04
N ASP A 33 -7.75 8.58 -19.63
CA ASP A 33 -7.79 9.73 -20.54
C ASP A 33 -6.50 9.85 -21.32
N LYS A 34 -5.36 9.79 -20.62
CA LYS A 34 -4.04 9.94 -21.24
C LYS A 34 -3.73 8.85 -22.25
N LEU A 35 -4.15 7.62 -22.00
CA LEU A 35 -3.89 6.45 -22.85
C LEU A 35 -5.01 6.17 -23.86
N GLY A 36 -6.09 6.95 -23.87
CA GLY A 36 -7.23 6.71 -24.76
C GLY A 36 -7.97 5.39 -24.49
N LEU A 37 -7.92 4.88 -23.26
CA LEU A 37 -8.63 3.66 -22.87
C LEU A 37 -10.09 3.98 -22.51
N ASP A 38 -11.04 3.30 -23.14
CA ASP A 38 -12.50 3.52 -22.93
C ASP A 38 -13.01 2.86 -21.64
N TYR A 39 -12.59 3.39 -20.48
CA TYR A 39 -12.95 2.88 -19.15
C TYR A 39 -13.24 4.01 -18.16
N VAL A 40 -14.07 3.75 -17.16
CA VAL A 40 -14.23 4.62 -16.00
C VAL A 40 -13.87 3.89 -14.71
N TYR A 41 -13.27 4.63 -13.78
CA TYR A 41 -13.03 4.18 -12.42
C TYR A 41 -14.02 4.85 -11.46
N LEU A 42 -14.80 4.06 -10.71
CA LEU A 42 -15.80 4.56 -9.77
C LEU A 42 -15.66 3.93 -8.37
N CYS A 43 -16.02 4.70 -7.34
CA CYS A 43 -16.12 4.20 -5.96
C CYS A 43 -17.51 3.63 -5.68
N PHE A 44 -17.53 2.50 -4.98
CA PHE A 44 -18.74 1.83 -4.51
C PHE A 44 -18.62 1.60 -3.01
N GLU A 45 -19.34 2.40 -2.22
CA GLU A 45 -19.40 2.23 -0.77
C GLU A 45 -20.20 0.96 -0.45
N VAL A 46 -19.51 -0.07 0.02
CA VAL A 46 -20.12 -1.37 0.36
C VAL A 46 -19.91 -1.60 1.85
N PRO A 47 -20.98 -1.66 2.66
CA PRO A 47 -20.87 -1.92 4.09
C PRO A 47 -20.28 -3.29 4.41
N LYS A 48 -19.74 -3.44 5.63
CA LYS A 48 -19.31 -4.75 6.15
C LYS A 48 -20.46 -5.74 6.12
N GLY A 49 -20.22 -6.94 5.58
CA GLY A 49 -21.23 -8.00 5.42
C GLY A 49 -21.89 -8.03 4.04
N GLU A 50 -21.75 -6.99 3.22
CA GLU A 50 -22.33 -6.92 1.87
C GLU A 50 -21.32 -7.16 0.74
N LEU A 51 -20.07 -7.49 1.08
CA LEU A 51 -18.98 -7.64 0.12
C LEU A 51 -19.31 -8.62 -1.02
N LYS A 52 -19.92 -9.76 -0.68
CA LYS A 52 -20.34 -10.76 -1.68
C LYS A 52 -21.28 -10.14 -2.72
N SER A 53 -22.28 -9.40 -2.28
CA SER A 53 -23.25 -8.74 -3.17
C SER A 53 -22.57 -7.68 -4.03
N GLY A 54 -21.63 -6.91 -3.47
CA GLY A 54 -20.84 -5.93 -4.22
C GLY A 54 -19.99 -6.57 -5.33
N ILE A 55 -19.35 -7.70 -5.04
CA ILE A 55 -18.57 -8.45 -6.04
C ILE A 55 -19.46 -9.04 -7.13
N GLU A 56 -20.61 -9.61 -6.78
CA GLU A 56 -21.57 -10.14 -7.77
C GLU A 56 -22.17 -9.02 -8.64
N ALA A 57 -22.39 -7.83 -8.09
CA ALA A 57 -22.81 -6.66 -8.87
C ALA A 57 -21.75 -6.26 -9.91
N LEU A 58 -20.47 -6.21 -9.53
CA LEU A 58 -19.37 -5.94 -10.48
C LEU A 58 -19.32 -6.98 -11.61
N LYS A 59 -19.51 -8.28 -11.30
CA LYS A 59 -19.59 -9.34 -12.32
C LYS A 59 -20.76 -9.14 -13.26
N THR A 60 -21.92 -8.79 -12.72
CA THR A 60 -23.17 -8.52 -13.46
C THR A 60 -22.99 -7.34 -14.41
N PHE A 61 -22.37 -6.26 -13.95
CA PHE A 61 -22.04 -5.09 -14.77
C PHE A 61 -20.85 -5.31 -15.72
N SER A 62 -20.31 -6.54 -15.76
CA SER A 62 -19.14 -6.88 -16.57
C SER A 62 -17.95 -5.95 -16.34
N ALA A 63 -17.78 -5.51 -15.08
CA ALA A 63 -16.60 -4.78 -14.68
C ALA A 63 -15.35 -5.65 -14.92
N LYS A 64 -14.26 -5.00 -15.32
CA LYS A 64 -12.99 -5.69 -15.60
C LYS A 64 -12.19 -6.00 -14.34
N GLY A 65 -12.51 -5.34 -13.24
CA GLY A 65 -11.86 -5.52 -11.96
C GLY A 65 -12.25 -4.44 -10.97
N SER A 66 -11.63 -4.48 -9.81
CA SER A 66 -11.83 -3.47 -8.77
C SER A 66 -10.61 -3.43 -7.86
N ASN A 67 -10.29 -2.26 -7.32
CA ASN A 67 -9.56 -2.24 -6.06
C ASN A 67 -10.49 -2.60 -4.90
N ILE A 68 -9.92 -3.12 -3.84
CA ILE A 68 -10.57 -3.45 -2.58
C ILE A 68 -9.82 -2.71 -1.48
N THR A 69 -10.56 -2.03 -0.61
CA THR A 69 -9.97 -1.35 0.55
C THR A 69 -10.70 -1.68 1.84
N PHE A 70 -10.31 -1.04 2.93
CA PHE A 70 -10.94 -1.20 4.24
C PHE A 70 -12.48 -1.13 4.12
N PRO A 71 -13.23 -2.02 4.82
CA PRO A 71 -12.78 -3.08 5.72
C PRO A 71 -12.57 -4.46 5.02
N HIS A 72 -12.58 -4.52 3.69
CA HIS A 72 -12.82 -5.75 2.92
C HIS A 72 -11.58 -6.52 2.49
N LYS A 73 -10.37 -5.99 2.68
CA LYS A 73 -9.15 -6.56 2.09
C LYS A 73 -8.84 -8.01 2.51
N GLN A 74 -9.28 -8.44 3.69
CA GLN A 74 -9.16 -9.84 4.13
C GLN A 74 -10.41 -10.66 3.78
N ASP A 75 -11.61 -10.09 3.93
CA ASP A 75 -12.86 -10.80 3.71
C ASP A 75 -13.06 -11.20 2.24
N VAL A 76 -12.52 -10.41 1.31
CA VAL A 76 -12.56 -10.68 -0.12
C VAL A 76 -11.99 -12.05 -0.49
N LEU A 77 -11.01 -12.57 0.27
CA LEU A 77 -10.35 -13.86 0.00
C LEU A 77 -11.33 -15.02 -0.14
N LYS A 78 -12.49 -14.96 0.54
CA LYS A 78 -13.54 -15.99 0.51
C LYS A 78 -14.29 -16.06 -0.81
N TYR A 79 -14.15 -15.04 -1.65
CA TYR A 79 -14.94 -14.83 -2.87
C TYR A 79 -14.07 -14.87 -4.14
N LEU A 80 -12.83 -15.32 -4.04
CA LEU A 80 -11.88 -15.37 -5.16
C LEU A 80 -11.74 -16.81 -5.68
N ASP A 81 -11.61 -16.95 -7.00
CA ASP A 81 -11.35 -18.23 -7.66
C ASP A 81 -9.85 -18.55 -7.64
N ASP A 82 -9.00 -17.52 -7.69
CA ASP A 82 -7.55 -17.64 -7.54
C ASP A 82 -6.95 -16.40 -6.87
N ILE A 83 -5.75 -16.54 -6.33
CA ILE A 83 -5.05 -15.50 -5.59
C ILE A 83 -3.56 -15.62 -5.94
N SER A 84 -2.91 -14.49 -6.25
CA SER A 84 -1.47 -14.47 -6.47
C SER A 84 -0.70 -14.94 -5.24
N GLU A 85 0.48 -15.53 -5.45
CA GLU A 85 1.26 -16.17 -4.39
C GLU A 85 1.61 -15.20 -3.25
N ASP A 86 2.08 -14.00 -3.60
CA ASP A 86 2.32 -12.90 -2.66
C ASP A 86 1.06 -12.55 -1.85
N ALA A 87 -0.09 -12.41 -2.49
CA ALA A 87 -1.34 -12.09 -1.81
C ALA A 87 -1.86 -13.24 -0.92
N LYS A 88 -1.59 -14.51 -1.28
CA LYS A 88 -1.86 -15.68 -0.42
C LYS A 88 -1.02 -15.63 0.86
N ILE A 89 0.27 -15.31 0.75
CA ILE A 89 1.17 -15.16 1.90
C ILE A 89 0.76 -13.95 2.73
N ILE A 90 0.50 -12.80 2.09
CA ILE A 90 0.06 -11.58 2.76
C ILE A 90 -1.28 -11.82 3.48
N GLY A 91 -2.17 -12.66 2.96
CA GLY A 91 -3.49 -12.90 3.55
C GLY A 91 -4.39 -11.67 3.41
N SER A 92 -4.21 -10.89 2.35
CA SER A 92 -4.98 -9.68 2.06
C SER A 92 -4.89 -9.33 0.59
N VAL A 93 -5.99 -8.87 0.00
CA VAL A 93 -6.12 -8.49 -1.41
C VAL A 93 -6.65 -7.06 -1.52
N ASN A 94 -5.96 -6.21 -2.30
CA ASN A 94 -6.39 -4.84 -2.59
C ASN A 94 -6.79 -4.64 -4.06
N THR A 95 -6.65 -5.67 -4.90
CA THR A 95 -6.90 -5.60 -6.34
C THR A 95 -7.48 -6.92 -6.82
N ILE A 96 -8.62 -6.89 -7.50
CA ILE A 96 -9.22 -8.05 -8.17
C ILE A 96 -9.31 -7.81 -9.67
N LYS A 97 -9.11 -8.87 -10.45
CA LYS A 97 -9.36 -8.92 -11.89
C LYS A 97 -10.48 -9.90 -12.16
N ILE A 98 -11.45 -9.50 -12.97
CA ILE A 98 -12.57 -10.35 -13.37
C ILE A 98 -12.35 -10.75 -14.82
N ASP A 99 -12.22 -12.04 -15.08
CA ASP A 99 -12.09 -12.55 -16.44
C ASP A 99 -13.40 -12.36 -17.21
N SER A 100 -13.33 -11.70 -18.37
CA SER A 100 -14.52 -11.33 -19.14
C SER A 100 -15.34 -12.52 -19.66
N LYS A 101 -14.70 -13.66 -19.91
CA LYS A 101 -15.32 -14.85 -20.51
C LYS A 101 -15.82 -15.82 -19.45
N THR A 102 -14.96 -16.16 -18.50
CA THR A 102 -15.21 -17.17 -17.47
C THR A 102 -15.84 -16.58 -16.21
N LYS A 103 -15.80 -15.26 -16.04
CA LYS A 103 -16.22 -14.54 -14.82
C LYS A 103 -15.45 -14.93 -13.56
N LYS A 104 -14.33 -15.65 -13.71
CA LYS A 104 -13.43 -15.99 -12.61
C LYS A 104 -12.75 -14.74 -12.07
N ILE A 105 -12.55 -14.70 -10.76
CA ILE A 105 -11.96 -13.58 -10.03
C ILE A 105 -10.59 -13.98 -9.50
N THR A 106 -9.56 -13.27 -9.93
CA THR A 106 -8.20 -13.40 -9.38
C THR A 106 -7.87 -12.21 -8.50
N GLY A 107 -7.42 -12.46 -7.28
CA GLY A 107 -6.99 -11.43 -6.34
C GLY A 107 -5.47 -11.23 -6.29
N TYR A 108 -5.07 -10.00 -6.02
CA TYR A 108 -3.70 -9.53 -5.95
C TYR A 108 -3.53 -8.52 -4.79
N ASN A 109 -2.29 -8.37 -4.33
CA ASN A 109 -1.91 -7.31 -3.39
C ASN A 109 -0.84 -6.41 -4.02
N THR A 110 -1.24 -5.19 -4.38
CA THR A 110 -0.35 -4.22 -5.00
C THR A 110 0.23 -3.23 -3.99
N ASP A 111 -0.24 -3.21 -2.74
CA ASP A 111 0.29 -2.30 -1.71
C ASP A 111 1.76 -2.64 -1.41
N GLY A 112 2.05 -3.91 -1.11
CA GLY A 112 3.41 -4.38 -0.84
C GLY A 112 4.33 -4.17 -2.03
N ARG A 113 3.91 -4.63 -3.22
CA ARG A 113 4.68 -4.45 -4.46
C ARG A 113 4.88 -2.97 -4.82
N GLY A 114 3.88 -2.13 -4.58
CA GLY A 114 3.97 -0.69 -4.81
C GLY A 114 4.97 -0.01 -3.88
N PHE A 115 5.04 -0.45 -2.62
CA PHE A 115 6.06 0.02 -1.69
C PHE A 115 7.47 -0.36 -2.17
N ILE A 116 7.70 -1.61 -2.58
CA ILE A 116 9.01 -2.04 -3.09
C ILE A 116 9.40 -1.28 -4.36
N ALA A 117 8.48 -1.14 -5.32
CA ALA A 117 8.74 -0.36 -6.53
C ALA A 117 9.09 1.10 -6.19
N SER A 118 8.49 1.67 -5.14
CA SER A 118 8.85 3.01 -4.67
C SER A 118 10.25 3.09 -4.06
N LEU A 119 10.69 2.05 -3.33
CA LEU A 119 12.07 1.98 -2.81
C LEU A 119 13.08 1.86 -3.95
N ASP A 120 12.78 1.01 -4.94
CA ASP A 120 13.63 0.78 -6.10
C ASP A 120 13.73 2.03 -6.98
N GLU A 121 12.62 2.74 -7.26
CA GLU A 121 12.62 4.03 -7.98
C GLU A 121 13.49 5.08 -7.28
N LEU A 122 13.44 5.13 -5.95
CA LEU A 122 14.19 6.08 -5.14
C LEU A 122 15.62 5.62 -4.81
N ASN A 123 16.03 4.44 -5.28
CA ASN A 123 17.31 3.81 -4.96
C ASN A 123 17.57 3.69 -3.44
N ILE A 124 16.52 3.41 -2.66
CA ILE A 124 16.62 3.23 -1.21
C ILE A 124 17.08 1.79 -0.94
N PRO A 125 18.22 1.57 -0.27
CA PRO A 125 18.68 0.22 0.04
C PRO A 125 17.76 -0.41 1.09
N PHE A 126 17.43 -1.69 0.91
CA PHE A 126 16.70 -2.49 1.91
C PHE A 126 17.06 -3.99 1.83
N ARG A 127 17.36 -4.50 0.63
CA ARG A 127 17.76 -5.90 0.43
C ARG A 127 19.03 -6.22 1.20
N LYS A 128 18.97 -7.30 2.00
CA LYS A 128 20.02 -7.76 2.93
C LYS A 128 20.38 -6.74 4.03
N GLN A 129 19.60 -5.67 4.17
CA GLN A 129 19.81 -4.65 5.19
C GLN A 129 18.85 -4.84 6.37
N LYS A 130 19.05 -4.04 7.41
CA LYS A 130 18.11 -3.90 8.53
C LYS A 130 17.11 -2.79 8.26
N VAL A 131 15.83 -3.10 8.42
CA VAL A 131 14.70 -2.17 8.28
C VAL A 131 13.89 -2.17 9.57
N VAL A 132 13.53 -0.97 10.05
CA VAL A 132 12.59 -0.80 11.15
C VAL A 132 11.24 -0.36 10.59
N LEU A 133 10.20 -1.13 10.88
CA LEU A 133 8.83 -0.86 10.49
C LEU A 133 7.98 -0.57 11.73
N VAL A 134 7.31 0.59 11.73
CA VAL A 134 6.34 0.97 12.77
C VAL A 134 4.94 0.75 12.22
N GLY A 135 4.20 -0.18 12.82
CA GLY A 135 2.85 -0.56 12.43
C GLY A 135 2.79 -1.71 11.43
N VAL A 136 1.96 -2.72 11.73
CA VAL A 136 1.65 -3.84 10.84
C VAL A 136 0.14 -4.05 10.67
N GLY A 137 -0.60 -2.94 10.63
CA GLY A 137 -2.00 -2.92 10.18
C GLY A 137 -2.15 -3.26 8.68
N GLY A 138 -3.24 -2.81 8.03
CA GLY A 138 -3.54 -3.20 6.65
C GLY A 138 -2.40 -3.00 5.64
N ALA A 139 -1.83 -1.80 5.56
CA ALA A 139 -0.68 -1.51 4.68
C ALA A 139 0.63 -2.06 5.26
N GLY A 140 0.86 -1.87 6.57
CA GLY A 140 2.07 -2.32 7.25
C GLY A 140 2.32 -3.82 7.15
N ARG A 141 1.27 -4.66 7.18
CA ARG A 141 1.36 -6.11 6.94
C ARG A 141 1.84 -6.45 5.53
N ALA A 142 1.30 -5.77 4.51
CA ALA A 142 1.70 -5.98 3.13
C ALA A 142 3.16 -5.55 2.90
N ILE A 143 3.57 -4.41 3.48
CA ILE A 143 4.95 -3.92 3.48
C ILE A 143 5.87 -4.91 4.19
N ALA A 144 5.49 -5.28 5.41
CA ALA A 144 5.81 -6.49 6.17
C ALA A 144 6.45 -7.61 5.34
N ILE A 145 5.51 -8.31 4.74
CA ILE A 145 5.71 -9.57 4.06
C ILE A 145 6.40 -9.34 2.72
N GLN A 146 6.13 -8.23 2.02
CA GLN A 146 6.82 -7.95 0.76
C GLN A 146 8.30 -7.61 0.97
N LEU A 147 8.66 -6.84 2.00
CA LEU A 147 10.08 -6.60 2.36
C LEU A 147 10.80 -7.93 2.63
N ALA A 148 10.14 -8.84 3.35
CA ALA A 148 10.67 -10.17 3.60
C ALA A 148 10.82 -10.98 2.30
N TYR A 149 9.80 -10.99 1.45
CA TYR A 149 9.78 -11.71 0.18
C TYR A 149 10.87 -11.23 -0.78
N GLU A 150 11.16 -9.92 -0.77
CA GLU A 150 12.20 -9.28 -1.59
C GLU A 150 13.61 -9.32 -0.97
N GLY A 151 13.76 -9.97 0.18
CA GLY A 151 15.05 -10.29 0.77
C GLY A 151 15.64 -9.21 1.68
N VAL A 152 14.84 -8.52 2.49
CA VAL A 152 15.35 -7.77 3.65
C VAL A 152 16.14 -8.71 4.58
N GLY A 153 17.25 -8.25 5.15
CA GLY A 153 18.10 -9.09 6.01
C GLY A 153 17.53 -9.24 7.42
N GLU A 154 17.20 -8.11 8.04
CA GLU A 154 16.55 -8.05 9.35
C GLU A 154 15.38 -7.06 9.31
N LEU A 155 14.22 -7.50 9.80
CA LEU A 155 13.03 -6.68 9.91
C LEU A 155 12.64 -6.54 11.38
N CYS A 156 12.74 -5.32 11.89
CA CYS A 156 12.36 -4.95 13.24
C CYS A 156 10.96 -4.31 13.22
N ILE A 157 9.99 -4.92 13.87
CA ILE A 157 8.60 -4.48 13.88
C ILE A 157 8.27 -3.85 15.24
N LYS A 158 7.86 -2.59 15.26
CA LYS A 158 7.23 -1.95 16.41
C LYS A 158 5.73 -1.83 16.17
N GLU A 159 4.93 -2.48 17.01
CA GLU A 159 3.48 -2.50 16.91
C GLU A 159 2.86 -2.60 18.31
N LEU A 160 1.80 -1.82 18.56
CA LEU A 160 1.09 -1.79 19.84
C LEU A 160 0.33 -3.09 20.08
N ASN A 161 -0.29 -3.62 19.02
CA ASN A 161 -0.96 -4.91 19.07
C ASN A 161 0.05 -6.05 18.83
N LYS A 162 0.54 -6.64 19.92
CA LYS A 162 1.51 -7.75 19.87
C LYS A 162 1.00 -8.96 19.08
N ASP A 163 -0.30 -9.23 19.08
CA ASP A 163 -0.85 -10.37 18.34
C ASP A 163 -0.71 -10.16 16.83
N LEU A 164 -0.96 -8.94 16.33
CA LEU A 164 -0.72 -8.60 14.92
C LEU A 164 0.76 -8.74 14.55
N ALA A 165 1.67 -8.26 15.42
CA ALA A 165 3.11 -8.37 15.20
C ALA A 165 3.58 -9.83 15.15
N ASN A 166 3.08 -10.66 16.08
CA ASN A 166 3.38 -12.08 16.13
C ASN A 166 2.83 -12.81 14.90
N GLU A 167 1.60 -12.53 14.48
CA GLU A 167 0.99 -13.14 13.29
C GLU A 167 1.82 -12.85 12.02
N VAL A 168 2.26 -11.59 11.85
CA VAL A 168 3.12 -11.22 10.71
C VAL A 168 4.47 -11.92 10.79
N LYS A 169 5.09 -11.98 11.97
CA LYS A 169 6.35 -12.71 12.17
C LYS A 169 6.21 -14.20 11.87
N GLU A 170 5.15 -14.85 12.34
CA GLU A 170 4.87 -16.26 12.08
C GLU A 170 4.64 -16.52 10.59
N THR A 171 3.89 -15.63 9.93
CA THR A 171 3.65 -15.70 8.48
C THR A 171 4.97 -15.63 7.71
N ILE A 172 5.83 -14.65 8.03
CA ILE A 172 7.14 -14.52 7.39
C ILE A 172 7.98 -15.78 7.64
N ASN A 173 8.11 -16.22 8.89
CA ASN A 173 8.92 -17.40 9.25
C ASN A 173 8.42 -18.70 8.59
N LYS A 174 7.11 -18.81 8.35
CA LYS A 174 6.50 -19.99 7.72
C LYS A 174 6.80 -20.07 6.23
N TYR A 175 6.74 -18.95 5.52
CA TYR A 175 6.79 -18.94 4.05
C TYR A 175 8.12 -18.44 3.48
N ILE A 176 8.92 -17.71 4.26
CA ILE A 176 10.14 -17.04 3.80
C ILE A 176 11.29 -17.44 4.74
N SER A 177 12.14 -18.34 4.25
CA SER A 177 13.42 -18.65 4.90
C SER A 177 14.43 -17.57 4.53
N ASN A 178 15.27 -17.10 5.47
CA ASN A 178 16.33 -16.08 5.30
C ASN A 178 16.02 -14.63 5.71
N VAL A 179 14.97 -14.40 6.51
CA VAL A 179 14.72 -13.06 7.10
C VAL A 179 14.72 -13.17 8.62
N LYS A 180 15.51 -12.33 9.30
CA LYS A 180 15.44 -12.23 10.77
C LYS A 180 14.32 -11.26 11.14
N VAL A 181 13.26 -11.75 11.76
CA VAL A 181 12.16 -10.90 12.22
C VAL A 181 12.20 -10.71 13.74
N LYS A 182 12.33 -9.45 14.18
CA LYS A 182 12.35 -9.05 15.59
C LYS A 182 11.13 -8.18 15.90
N ILE A 183 10.40 -8.50 16.97
CA ILE A 183 9.32 -7.65 17.48
C ILE A 183 9.91 -6.81 18.60
N LEU A 184 9.72 -5.49 18.54
CA LEU A 184 10.26 -4.55 19.50
C LEU A 184 9.30 -4.39 20.67
N ALA A 185 9.87 -4.11 21.85
CA ALA A 185 9.06 -3.66 22.96
C ALA A 185 8.48 -2.27 22.66
N ASP A 186 7.34 -1.96 23.28
CA ASP A 186 6.64 -0.69 23.10
C ASP A 186 7.29 0.42 23.94
N ASP A 187 8.55 0.70 23.63
CA ASP A 187 9.34 1.74 24.27
C ASP A 187 10.33 2.36 23.28
N GLU A 188 10.69 3.61 23.52
CA GLU A 188 11.57 4.35 22.63
C GLU A 188 13.03 3.88 22.70
N LYS A 189 13.47 3.34 23.84
CA LYS A 189 14.84 2.84 24.00
C LYS A 189 15.08 1.66 23.06
N SER A 190 14.15 0.73 22.99
CA SER A 190 14.17 -0.40 22.07
C SER A 190 14.17 0.06 20.61
N LEU A 191 13.33 1.04 20.26
CA LEU A 191 13.30 1.62 18.92
C LEU A 191 14.64 2.27 18.55
N LYS A 192 15.15 3.13 19.42
CA LYS A 192 16.42 3.86 19.22
C LYS A 192 17.60 2.91 19.08
N GLU A 193 17.62 1.81 19.83
CA GLU A 193 18.68 0.80 19.73
C GLU A 193 18.68 0.15 18.34
N GLU A 194 17.52 -0.28 17.85
CA GLU A 194 17.43 -0.92 16.53
C GLU A 194 17.69 0.03 15.36
N LEU A 195 17.47 1.34 15.56
CA LEU A 195 17.71 2.34 14.54
C LEU A 195 19.20 2.64 14.32
N LYS A 196 20.10 2.34 15.26
CA LYS A 196 21.54 2.69 15.16
C LYS A 196 22.23 2.14 13.91
N ASP A 197 21.81 0.97 13.46
CA ASP A 197 22.37 0.21 12.34
C ASP A 197 21.31 -0.07 11.26
N ALA A 198 20.12 0.54 11.36
CA ALA A 198 19.08 0.42 10.34
C ALA A 198 19.38 1.33 9.14
N CYS A 199 19.05 0.85 7.95
CA CYS A 199 19.14 1.69 6.73
C CYS A 199 17.85 2.47 6.48
N LEU A 200 16.72 1.99 6.98
CA LEU A 200 15.39 2.50 6.67
C LEU A 200 14.47 2.39 7.89
N LEU A 201 13.82 3.50 8.23
CA LEU A 201 12.67 3.57 9.12
C LEU A 201 11.41 3.81 8.29
N VAL A 202 10.42 2.93 8.43
CA VAL A 202 9.12 3.06 7.77
C VAL A 202 8.03 3.31 8.81
N ASN A 203 7.30 4.42 8.69
CA ASN A 203 6.03 4.59 9.39
C ASN A 203 4.90 4.06 8.52
N ALA A 204 4.25 2.99 8.96
CA ALA A 204 3.07 2.42 8.35
C ALA A 204 1.81 2.58 9.23
N THR A 205 1.83 3.52 10.18
CA THR A 205 0.69 3.88 11.03
C THR A 205 -0.02 5.14 10.53
N PRO A 206 -1.24 5.44 11.00
CA PRO A 206 -1.92 6.71 10.74
C PRO A 206 -1.33 7.92 11.50
N LEU A 207 -0.24 7.78 12.25
CA LEU A 207 0.39 8.90 12.96
C LEU A 207 0.95 9.89 11.94
N GLY A 208 0.71 11.19 12.14
CA GLY A 208 1.11 12.24 11.22
C GLY A 208 0.12 12.50 10.08
N MET A 209 -0.90 11.65 9.88
CA MET A 209 -1.98 11.85 8.91
C MET A 209 -2.92 12.99 9.34
N LYS A 210 -3.67 13.58 8.40
CA LYS A 210 -4.75 14.54 8.67
C LYS A 210 -5.66 14.12 9.84
N GLY A 211 -5.86 15.02 10.81
CA GLY A 211 -6.54 14.77 12.09
C GLY A 211 -5.65 14.16 13.19
N ARG A 212 -4.38 13.84 12.87
CA ARG A 212 -3.34 13.27 13.75
C ARG A 212 -1.96 13.88 13.46
N GLU A 213 -1.92 15.10 12.93
CA GLU A 213 -0.73 15.75 12.38
C GLU A 213 0.35 15.98 13.46
N ASN A 214 -0.07 16.15 14.72
CA ASN A 214 0.81 16.38 15.86
C ASN A 214 1.30 15.07 16.52
N LEU A 215 0.91 13.91 16.01
CA LEU A 215 1.35 12.61 16.51
C LEU A 215 2.50 12.07 15.65
N CYS A 216 3.46 11.40 16.28
CA CYS A 216 4.65 10.88 15.62
C CYS A 216 5.03 9.49 16.16
N ALA A 217 5.73 8.71 15.34
CA ALA A 217 6.25 7.38 15.72
C ALA A 217 7.47 7.44 16.66
N ILE A 218 8.11 8.62 16.75
CA ILE A 218 9.30 8.91 17.57
C ILE A 218 9.07 10.20 18.38
N SER A 219 9.79 10.37 19.50
CA SER A 219 9.69 11.57 20.34
C SER A 219 10.34 12.81 19.72
N GLY A 220 11.44 12.63 18.97
CA GLY A 220 12.22 13.73 18.43
C GLY A 220 13.33 13.30 17.45
N PRO A 221 14.03 14.26 16.83
CA PRO A 221 15.10 14.01 15.85
C PRO A 221 16.30 13.24 16.43
N GLU A 222 16.56 13.34 17.74
CA GLU A 222 17.66 12.68 18.44
C GLU A 222 17.54 11.15 18.52
N VAL A 223 16.39 10.60 18.12
CA VAL A 223 16.15 9.16 17.98
C VAL A 223 16.81 8.63 16.69
N LEU A 224 17.05 9.51 15.71
CA LEU A 224 17.54 9.16 14.38
C LEU A 224 19.04 9.40 14.24
N HIS A 225 19.66 8.72 13.28
CA HIS A 225 21.02 9.01 12.83
C HIS A 225 20.99 9.52 11.38
N LYS A 226 21.93 10.40 11.01
CA LYS A 226 21.95 11.10 9.72
C LYS A 226 21.93 10.21 8.47
N ASP A 227 22.44 8.98 8.57
CA ASP A 227 22.56 8.05 7.44
C ASP A 227 21.29 7.19 7.24
N LEU A 228 20.30 7.32 8.13
CA LEU A 228 19.00 6.67 8.04
C LEU A 228 18.15 7.29 6.91
N PHE A 229 17.45 6.45 6.16
CA PHE A 229 16.34 6.91 5.33
C PHE A 229 15.02 6.79 6.10
N VAL A 230 14.18 7.84 6.08
CA VAL A 230 12.86 7.83 6.73
C VAL A 230 11.74 7.86 5.70
N TYR A 231 10.95 6.80 5.62
CA TYR A 231 9.80 6.68 4.73
C TYR A 231 8.51 6.74 5.56
N ASP A 232 7.67 7.75 5.33
CA ASP A 232 6.33 7.81 5.90
C ASP A 232 5.29 7.43 4.84
N ILE A 233 4.47 6.40 5.05
CA ILE A 233 3.45 6.03 4.03
C ILE A 233 2.28 7.01 4.00
N VAL A 234 2.20 7.92 4.97
CA VAL A 234 1.27 9.04 4.95
C VAL A 234 1.69 10.02 3.83
N TYR A 235 0.72 10.51 3.08
CA TYR A 235 0.93 11.51 2.03
C TYR A 235 0.04 12.76 2.17
N ASP A 236 -0.88 12.77 3.13
CA ASP A 236 -1.73 13.92 3.47
C ASP A 236 -1.70 14.12 5.00
N PRO A 237 -0.94 15.09 5.51
CA PRO A 237 -0.21 16.15 4.78
C PRO A 237 1.01 15.66 3.99
N ARG A 238 1.51 16.47 3.04
CA ARG A 238 2.70 16.13 2.22
C ARG A 238 3.98 15.97 3.04
N GLU A 239 4.09 16.70 4.15
CA GLU A 239 5.21 16.61 5.08
C GLU A 239 4.66 16.36 6.47
N THR A 240 4.92 15.16 7.00
CA THR A 240 4.49 14.76 8.35
C THR A 240 5.47 15.24 9.41
N LEU A 241 5.07 15.17 10.69
CA LEU A 241 5.97 15.49 11.81
C LEU A 241 7.21 14.58 11.83
N LEU A 242 7.05 13.29 11.48
CA LEU A 242 8.19 12.36 11.35
C LEU A 242 9.19 12.84 10.30
N MET A 243 8.71 13.31 9.15
CA MET A 243 9.58 13.84 8.10
C MET A 243 10.32 15.11 8.53
N LYS A 244 9.68 15.96 9.34
CA LYS A 244 10.33 17.16 9.91
C LYS A 244 11.47 16.78 10.84
N TYR A 245 11.23 15.87 11.78
CA TYR A 245 12.28 15.33 12.65
C TYR A 245 13.39 14.64 11.86
N ALA A 246 13.06 13.90 10.80
CA ALA A 246 14.06 13.30 9.92
C ALA A 246 14.97 14.36 9.28
N LYS A 247 14.40 15.45 8.76
CA LYS A 247 15.18 16.56 8.18
C LYS A 247 16.04 17.27 9.22
N GLU A 248 15.53 17.51 10.42
CA GLU A 248 16.28 18.09 11.54
C GLU A 248 17.47 17.22 11.96
N ALA A 249 17.32 15.89 11.90
CA ALA A 249 18.40 14.93 12.15
C ALA A 249 19.38 14.76 10.96
N GLY A 250 19.15 15.44 9.84
CA GLY A 250 19.95 15.34 8.62
C GLY A 250 19.67 14.10 7.75
N CYS A 251 18.60 13.36 8.05
CA CYS A 251 18.18 12.19 7.28
C CYS A 251 17.58 12.57 5.92
N LYS A 252 17.68 11.65 4.96
CA LYS A 252 16.83 11.70 3.76
C LYS A 252 15.43 11.18 4.11
N THR A 253 14.40 11.75 3.49
CA THR A 253 13.02 11.34 3.76
C THR A 253 12.11 11.44 2.53
N THR A 254 11.06 10.61 2.50
CA THR A 254 9.98 10.67 1.54
C THR A 254 8.63 10.35 2.19
N ASN A 255 7.56 10.72 1.51
CA ASN A 255 6.18 10.45 1.92
C ASN A 255 5.54 9.29 1.11
N GLY A 256 4.25 9.06 1.34
CA GLY A 256 3.50 7.96 0.74
C GLY A 256 3.13 8.11 -0.73
N ILE A 257 3.44 9.23 -1.38
CA ILE A 257 2.96 9.50 -2.75
C ILE A 257 3.47 8.44 -3.73
N ASN A 258 4.77 8.12 -3.70
CA ASN A 258 5.34 7.15 -4.64
C ASN A 258 4.73 5.76 -4.46
N MET A 259 4.60 5.28 -3.21
CA MET A 259 3.88 4.03 -2.93
C MET A 259 2.44 4.06 -3.47
N MET A 260 1.71 5.16 -3.27
CA MET A 260 0.31 5.30 -3.74
C MET A 260 0.21 5.23 -5.27
N ILE A 261 1.12 5.88 -5.99
CA ILE A 261 1.18 5.83 -7.46
C ILE A 261 1.55 4.43 -7.93
N TRP A 262 2.60 3.82 -7.34
CA TRP A 262 3.07 2.50 -7.76
C TRP A 262 2.07 1.39 -7.51
N GLN A 263 1.37 1.37 -6.37
CA GLN A 263 0.33 0.36 -6.13
C GLN A 263 -0.80 0.46 -7.16
N GLY A 264 -1.14 1.68 -7.60
CA GLY A 264 -2.14 1.95 -8.61
C GLY A 264 -1.68 1.57 -10.02
N ALA A 265 -0.42 1.87 -10.35
CA ALA A 265 0.20 1.50 -11.62
C ALA A 265 0.26 -0.02 -11.81
N ILE A 266 0.59 -0.77 -10.75
CA ILE A 266 0.61 -2.24 -10.80
C ILE A 266 -0.81 -2.79 -10.96
N ALA A 267 -1.80 -2.25 -10.26
CA ALA A 267 -3.21 -2.66 -10.44
C ALA A 267 -3.69 -2.39 -11.88
N PHE A 268 -3.32 -1.23 -12.42
CA PHE A 268 -3.61 -0.86 -13.80
C PHE A 268 -3.00 -1.84 -14.80
N LYS A 269 -1.72 -2.21 -14.62
CA LYS A 269 -1.06 -3.22 -15.44
C LYS A 269 -1.73 -4.58 -15.34
N ILE A 270 -2.18 -4.99 -14.15
CA ILE A 270 -2.92 -6.26 -13.97
C ILE A 270 -4.20 -6.29 -14.84
N TRP A 271 -4.95 -5.19 -14.88
CA TRP A 271 -6.17 -5.12 -15.68
C TRP A 271 -5.87 -5.02 -17.17
N PHE A 272 -4.98 -4.12 -17.59
CA PHE A 272 -4.84 -3.71 -18.99
C PHE A 272 -3.63 -4.28 -19.72
N ASP A 273 -2.68 -4.88 -18.99
CA ASP A 273 -1.37 -5.30 -19.51
C ASP A 273 -0.61 -4.15 -20.20
N VAL A 274 -0.81 -2.93 -19.69
CA VAL A 274 -0.22 -1.68 -20.17
C VAL A 274 0.31 -0.93 -18.95
N ASP A 275 1.46 -0.28 -19.09
CA ASP A 275 2.03 0.55 -18.04
C ASP A 275 1.24 1.86 -17.88
N MET A 276 0.89 2.20 -16.64
CA MET A 276 0.26 3.49 -16.32
C MET A 276 1.27 4.62 -16.56
N PRO A 277 0.88 5.76 -17.15
CA PRO A 277 1.78 6.91 -17.31
C PRO A 277 2.00 7.62 -15.96
N GLN A 278 2.85 7.05 -15.09
CA GLN A 278 2.96 7.47 -13.69
C GLN A 278 3.40 8.92 -13.52
N ASP A 279 4.32 9.43 -14.33
CA ASP A 279 4.79 10.82 -14.23
C ASP A 279 3.68 11.82 -14.53
N TYR A 280 2.89 11.57 -15.57
CA TYR A 280 1.71 12.38 -15.90
C TYR A 280 0.68 12.32 -14.76
N VAL A 281 0.39 11.12 -14.27
CA VAL A 281 -0.58 10.92 -13.18
C VAL A 281 -0.13 11.62 -11.90
N ARG A 282 1.17 11.54 -11.56
CA ARG A 282 1.78 12.24 -10.42
C ARG A 282 1.56 13.75 -10.52
N GLN A 283 1.79 14.32 -11.71
CA GLN A 283 1.55 15.75 -11.97
C GLN A 283 0.07 16.14 -11.82
N GLU A 284 -0.86 15.36 -12.37
CA GLU A 284 -2.31 15.62 -12.26
C GLU A 284 -2.80 15.63 -10.81
N LEU A 285 -2.34 14.68 -9.98
CA LEU A 285 -2.82 14.49 -8.61
C LEU A 285 -2.19 15.45 -7.59
N PHE A 286 -0.97 15.89 -7.84
CA PHE A 286 -0.13 16.54 -6.83
C PHE A 286 0.66 17.75 -7.33
N GLU A 287 0.57 18.16 -8.58
CA GLU A 287 1.33 19.34 -9.07
C GLU A 287 0.45 20.37 -9.78
N LYS A 288 -0.85 20.09 -9.90
CA LYS A 288 -1.90 21.05 -10.27
C LYS A 288 -2.62 21.57 -9.03
#